data_AF-A0A2R6CSP4-F1
#
_entry.id   AF-A0A2R6CSP4-F1
#
_cell.length_a   1.000
_cell.length_b   1.000
_cell.length_c   1.000
_cell.angle_alpha   90.00
_cell.angle_beta   90.00
_cell.angle_gamma   90.00
#
_symmetry.space_group_name_H-M   'P 1'
#
loop_
_entity.id
_entity.type
_entity.pdbx_description
1 polymer ?
#
loop_
_entity_poly.entity_id
_entity_poly.type
_entity_poly.pdbx_seq_one_letter_code
_entity_poly.pdbx_strand_id
1 'polypeptide(L)'
;MADLAPNPVVLSARHDDDLDGLESELLDTLPPLERAELTLPLSDEAMSLLSWLHDQAVEVDVTYESDRAVVDLRARPATVEQARSRIEELQATA
;
A
#
# COMPACT_ATOMS: atom_id res chain seq x y z
N MET A 1 25.72 -19.15 22.59
CA MET A 1 25.82 -17.75 22.12
C MET A 1 25.04 -17.67 20.81
N ALA A 2 23.72 -17.81 20.87
CA ALA A 2 22.87 -17.99 19.68
C ALA A 2 21.45 -17.49 19.95
N ASP A 3 21.33 -16.21 20.32
CA ASP A 3 20.05 -15.56 20.63
C ASP A 3 19.95 -14.14 20.03
N LEU A 4 20.85 -13.81 19.11
CA LEU A 4 20.79 -12.54 18.38
C LEU A 4 19.98 -12.75 17.09
N ALA A 5 19.15 -11.74 16.77
CA ALA A 5 18.49 -11.65 15.48
C ALA A 5 19.54 -11.72 14.34
N PRO A 6 19.15 -12.16 13.13
CA PRO A 6 20.06 -12.27 11.99
C PRO A 6 20.79 -10.97 11.65
N ASN A 7 20.15 -9.82 11.90
CA ASN A 7 20.76 -8.50 11.80
C ASN A 7 20.43 -7.68 13.07
N PRO A 8 21.31 -7.67 14.10
CA PRO A 8 21.06 -6.93 15.33
C PRO A 8 21.42 -5.45 15.17
N VAL A 9 20.48 -4.56 15.50
CA VAL A 9 20.73 -3.10 15.60
C VAL A 9 21.01 -2.74 17.05
N VAL A 10 22.12 -2.06 17.33
CA VAL A 10 22.49 -1.61 18.66
C VAL A 10 21.94 -0.19 18.87
N LEU A 11 20.91 -0.06 19.71
CA LEU A 11 20.25 1.22 19.97
C LEU A 11 20.01 1.44 21.46
N SER A 12 19.67 2.66 21.85
CA SER A 12 19.25 2.99 23.21
C SER A 12 18.06 3.96 23.23
N ALA A 13 16.85 3.42 23.36
CA ALA A 13 15.62 4.21 23.49
C ALA A 13 15.61 5.19 24.67
N ARG A 14 16.33 4.89 25.75
CA ARG A 14 16.45 5.80 26.91
C ARG A 14 17.24 7.07 26.61
N HIS A 15 18.19 6.98 25.69
CA HIS A 15 19.10 8.07 25.32
C HIS A 15 18.79 8.63 23.93
N ASP A 16 17.69 8.19 23.30
CA ASP A 16 17.33 8.55 21.94
C ASP A 16 18.45 8.26 20.93
N ASP A 17 19.15 7.15 21.14
CA ASP A 17 20.35 6.78 20.37
C ASP A 17 19.99 5.70 19.35
N ASP A 18 20.30 5.98 18.08
CA ASP A 18 20.19 5.11 16.90
C ASP A 18 18.80 4.50 16.63
N LEU A 19 17.73 5.24 16.93
CA LEU A 19 16.37 4.87 16.55
C LEU A 19 16.16 4.92 15.03
N ASP A 20 16.80 5.87 14.34
CA ASP A 20 16.76 6.01 12.88
C ASP A 20 17.39 4.79 12.18
N GLY A 21 18.46 4.23 12.76
CA GLY A 21 19.10 3.00 12.28
C GLY A 21 18.17 1.80 12.37
N LEU A 22 17.41 1.69 13.46
CA LEU A 22 16.37 0.66 13.59
C LEU A 22 15.25 0.84 12.55
N GLU A 23 14.77 2.07 12.38
CA GLU A 23 13.72 2.38 11.40
C GLU A 23 14.16 2.00 9.98
N SER A 24 15.38 2.38 9.60
CA SER A 24 15.93 2.08 8.27
C SER A 24 16.03 0.58 8.01
N GLU A 25 16.57 -0.19 8.96
CA GLU A 25 16.67 -1.65 8.86
C GLU A 25 15.30 -2.34 8.79
N LEU A 26 14.32 -1.83 9.54
CA LEU A 26 12.94 -2.30 9.44
C LEU A 26 12.36 -2.03 8.05
N LEU A 27 12.50 -0.81 7.53
CA LEU A 27 12.00 -0.42 6.21
C LEU A 27 12.64 -1.25 5.09
N ASP A 28 13.94 -1.54 5.17
CA ASP A 28 14.66 -2.37 4.19
C ASP A 28 14.25 -3.85 4.25
N THR A 29 13.82 -4.33 5.41
CA THR A 29 13.37 -5.73 5.58
C THR A 29 11.90 -5.91 5.20
N LEU A 30 11.11 -4.83 5.23
CA LEU A 30 9.69 -4.90 4.90
C LEU A 30 9.49 -5.22 3.42
N PRO A 31 8.44 -6.01 3.07
CA PRO A 31 8.11 -6.27 1.67
C PRO A 31 7.88 -4.95 0.91
N PRO A 32 8.40 -4.82 -0.32
CA PRO A 32 8.28 -3.59 -1.07
C PRO A 32 6.79 -3.28 -1.34
N LEU A 33 6.46 -2.00 -1.26
CA LEU A 33 5.19 -1.46 -1.71
C LEU A 33 5.36 -0.91 -3.13
N GLU A 34 4.34 -1.13 -3.96
CA GLU A 34 4.20 -0.55 -5.28
C GLU A 34 3.22 0.63 -5.20
N ARG A 35 3.57 1.74 -5.86
CA ARG A 35 2.65 2.85 -6.09
C ARG A 35 1.97 2.66 -7.44
N ALA A 36 0.66 2.77 -7.48
CA ALA A 36 -0.13 2.67 -8.70
C ALA A 36 -1.23 3.73 -8.72
N GLU A 37 -1.49 4.25 -9.92
CA GLU A 37 -2.62 5.12 -10.20
C GLU A 37 -3.64 4.31 -11.00
N LEU A 38 -4.90 4.30 -10.54
CA LEU A 38 -6.00 3.54 -11.11
C LEU A 38 -7.18 4.46 -11.40
N THR A 39 -7.85 4.25 -12.53
CA THR A 39 -9.05 5.02 -12.90
C THR A 39 -10.28 4.15 -12.81
N LEU A 40 -11.29 4.60 -12.07
CA LEU A 40 -12.54 3.89 -11.81
C LEU A 40 -13.73 4.67 -12.36
N PRO A 41 -14.71 4.00 -13.01
CA PRO A 41 -15.98 4.64 -13.34
C PRO A 41 -16.76 4.95 -12.05
N LEU A 42 -17.63 5.96 -12.08
CA LEU A 42 -18.52 6.25 -10.95
C LEU A 42 -19.69 5.23 -10.92
N SER A 43 -19.47 4.07 -10.30
CA SER A 43 -20.49 3.02 -10.09
C SER A 43 -20.52 2.49 -8.65
N ASP A 44 -21.57 1.75 -8.28
CA ASP A 44 -21.66 1.11 -6.96
C ASP A 44 -20.57 0.05 -6.75
N GLU A 45 -20.16 -0.67 -7.80
CA GLU A 45 -19.05 -1.61 -7.70
C GLU A 45 -17.70 -0.90 -7.52
N ALA A 46 -17.50 0.26 -8.16
CA ALA A 46 -16.31 1.08 -7.93
C ALA A 46 -16.24 1.54 -6.47
N MET A 47 -17.39 1.88 -5.87
CA MET A 47 -17.46 2.22 -4.45
C MET A 47 -17.10 1.05 -3.53
N SER A 48 -17.50 -0.16 -3.90
CA SER A 48 -17.09 -1.39 -3.20
C SER A 48 -15.59 -1.66 -3.33
N LEU A 49 -15.01 -1.40 -4.51
CA LEU A 49 -13.58 -1.55 -4.74
C LEU A 49 -12.75 -0.51 -3.97
N LEU A 50 -13.21 0.75 -3.91
CA LEU A 50 -12.61 1.81 -3.09
C LEU A 50 -12.57 1.44 -1.61
N SER A 51 -13.67 0.91 -1.07
CA SER A 51 -13.71 0.42 0.31
C SER A 51 -12.67 -0.67 0.55
N TRP A 52 -12.58 -1.66 -0.36
CA TRP A 52 -11.57 -2.71 -0.26
C TRP A 52 -10.14 -2.18 -0.39
N LEU A 53 -9.90 -1.18 -1.24
CA LEU A 53 -8.59 -0.55 -1.37
C LEU A 53 -8.16 0.14 -0.07
N HIS A 54 -9.08 0.86 0.59
CA HIS A 54 -8.79 1.46 1.91
C HIS A 54 -8.44 0.42 2.98
N ASP A 55 -8.94 -0.81 2.87
CA ASP A 55 -8.61 -1.91 3.79
C ASP A 55 -7.29 -2.63 3.46
N GLN A 56 -6.87 -2.65 2.19
CA GLN A 56 -5.75 -3.49 1.71
C GLN A 56 -4.49 -2.71 1.33
N ALA A 57 -4.62 -1.40 1.06
CA ALA A 57 -3.51 -0.54 0.75
C ALA A 57 -3.05 0.23 1.99
N VAL A 58 -1.77 0.59 2.01
CA VAL A 58 -1.16 1.39 3.08
C VAL A 58 -1.54 2.85 2.95
N GLU A 59 -1.71 3.32 1.73
CA GLU A 59 -2.17 4.67 1.41
C GLU A 59 -3.13 4.57 0.22
N VAL A 60 -4.22 5.34 0.28
CA VAL A 60 -5.19 5.50 -0.80
C VAL A 60 -5.64 6.95 -0.82
N ASP A 61 -5.37 7.63 -1.93
CA ASP A 61 -5.82 8.98 -2.23
C ASP A 61 -6.78 8.92 -3.42
N VAL A 62 -7.96 9.50 -3.26
CA VAL A 62 -9.02 9.46 -4.26
C VAL A 62 -9.33 10.88 -4.73
N THR A 63 -9.19 11.11 -6.04
CA THR A 63 -9.57 12.35 -6.72
C THR A 63 -10.77 12.09 -7.61
N TYR A 64 -11.87 12.79 -7.35
CA TYR A 64 -13.08 12.69 -8.18
C TYR A 64 -13.00 13.67 -9.34
N GLU A 65 -13.14 13.16 -10.56
CA GLU A 65 -13.31 13.92 -11.79
C GLU A 65 -14.79 13.87 -12.25
N SER A 66 -15.08 14.49 -13.40
CA SER A 66 -16.45 14.65 -13.92
C SER A 66 -17.24 13.35 -14.10
N ASP A 67 -16.59 12.28 -14.56
CA ASP A 67 -17.20 11.00 -14.92
C ASP A 67 -16.50 9.77 -14.29
N ARG A 68 -15.45 10.00 -13.51
CA ARG A 68 -14.55 8.96 -13.00
C ARG A 68 -13.85 9.37 -11.72
N ALA A 69 -13.34 8.40 -10.98
CA ALA A 69 -12.45 8.61 -9.85
C ALA A 69 -11.04 8.13 -10.19
N VAL A 70 -10.04 8.96 -9.93
CA VAL A 70 -8.62 8.61 -10.02
C VAL A 70 -8.15 8.25 -8.62
N VAL A 71 -7.54 7.08 -8.48
CA VAL A 71 -7.09 6.53 -7.21
C VAL A 71 -5.59 6.28 -7.26
N ASP A 72 -4.88 7.06 -6.47
CA ASP A 72 -3.48 6.84 -6.14
C ASP A 72 -3.41 5.91 -4.94
N LEU A 73 -2.71 4.78 -5.05
CA LEU A 73 -2.52 3.88 -3.92
C LEU A 73 -1.07 3.42 -3.75
N ARG A 74 -0.71 3.10 -2.51
CA ARG A 74 0.49 2.31 -2.18
C ARG A 74 0.09 1.01 -1.52
N ALA A 75 0.36 -0.12 -2.18
CA ALA A 75 0.05 -1.45 -1.66
C ALA A 75 1.11 -2.47 -2.07
N ARG A 76 0.98 -3.70 -1.59
CA ARG A 76 1.84 -4.80 -2.07
C ARG A 76 1.55 -5.07 -3.56
N PRO A 77 2.55 -5.50 -4.35
CA PRO A 77 2.36 -5.78 -5.79
C PRO A 77 1.18 -6.72 -6.08
N ALA A 78 0.97 -7.75 -5.26
CA ALA A 78 -0.15 -8.68 -5.40
C ALA A 78 -1.52 -8.01 -5.17
N THR A 79 -1.60 -6.98 -4.33
CA THR A 79 -2.82 -6.19 -4.10
C THR A 79 -3.06 -5.25 -5.28
N VAL A 80 -2.01 -4.60 -5.80
CA VAL A 80 -2.09 -3.74 -6.99
C VAL A 80 -2.62 -4.54 -8.18
N GLU A 81 -2.09 -5.74 -8.40
CA GLU A 81 -2.52 -6.59 -9.52
C GLU A 81 -3.98 -7.05 -9.38
N GLN A 82 -4.42 -7.40 -8.17
CA GLN A 82 -5.83 -7.69 -7.90
C GLN A 82 -6.74 -6.49 -8.16
N ALA A 83 -6.29 -5.29 -7.78
CA ALA A 83 -7.04 -4.06 -8.05
C ALA A 83 -7.19 -3.82 -9.56
N ARG A 84 -6.11 -3.99 -10.34
CA ARG A 84 -6.13 -3.88 -11.81
C ARG A 84 -7.12 -4.87 -12.43
N SER A 85 -7.03 -6.15 -12.06
CA SER A 85 -7.94 -7.20 -12.57
C SER A 85 -9.42 -6.86 -12.31
N ARG A 86 -9.75 -6.37 -11.11
CA ARG A 86 -11.13 -5.98 -10.79
C ARG A 86 -11.61 -4.78 -11.60
N ILE A 87 -10.74 -3.82 -11.90
CA ILE A 87 -11.09 -2.68 -12.76
C ILE A 87 -11.35 -3.12 -14.19
N GLU A 88 -10.54 -4.03 -14.71
CA GLU A 88 -10.75 -4.59 -16.05
C GLU A 88 -12.11 -5.29 -16.16
N GLU A 89 -12.52 -6.06 -15.12
CA GLU A 89 -13.84 -6.69 -15.05
C GLU A 89 -14.99 -5.66 -15.04
N LEU A 90 -14.80 -4.54 -14.34
CA LEU A 90 -15.78 -3.44 -14.29
C LEU A 90 -15.91 -2.74 -15.65
N GLN A 91 -14.79 -2.49 -16.32
CA GLN A 91 -14.78 -1.86 -17.64
C GLN A 91 -15.34 -2.78 -18.74
N ALA A 92 -15.25 -4.11 -18.57
CA ALA A 92 -15.84 -5.07 -19.50
C ALA A 92 -17.37 -5.19 -19.36
N THR A 93 -17.94 -4.74 -18.23
CA THR A 93 -19.38 -4.85 -17.92
C THR A 93 -20.14 -3.55 -18.22
N ALA A 94 -19.44 -2.42 -18.30
CA ALA A 94 -19.98 -1.09 -18.61
C ALA A 94 -20.20 -0.86 -20.12
#